data_AF-A0A3M1S2A9-F1
#
_entry.id   AF-A0A3M1S2A9-F1
#
_cell.length_a   1.000
_cell.length_b   1.000
_cell.length_c   1.000
_cell.angle_alpha   90.00
_cell.angle_beta   90.00
_cell.angle_gamma   90.00
#
_symmetry.space_group_name_H-M   'P 1'
#
loop_
_entity.id
_entity.type
_entity.pdbx_description
1 polymer ?
#
loop_
_entity_poly.entity_id
_entity_poly.type
_entity_poly.pdbx_seq_one_letter_code
_entity_poly.pdbx_strand_id
1 'polypeptide(L)'
;MDDAESLRRRVERLLPGWESWYPSVFDAALDLGLIRARVCEPSSLLLSRRHASVQNQAEQAHREQWGGEFSDQEPAGGKRRRRRKRKGKAG
;
A
#
# COMPACT_ATOMS: atom_id res chain seq x y z
N MET A 1 -20.11 20.39 40.11
CA MET A 1 -19.07 19.77 39.26
C MET A 1 -19.80 18.89 38.31
N ASP A 2 -19.91 19.28 37.04
CA ASP A 2 -20.51 18.45 36.01
C ASP A 2 -19.81 17.09 36.00
N ASP A 3 -20.55 16.07 36.42
CA ASP A 3 -20.24 14.66 36.20
C ASP A 3 -19.88 14.51 34.73
N ALA A 4 -18.61 14.26 34.42
CA ALA A 4 -18.17 14.03 33.05
C ALA A 4 -19.03 12.88 32.47
N GLU A 5 -19.96 13.23 31.58
CA GLU A 5 -20.88 12.26 31.00
C GLU A 5 -20.07 11.18 30.30
N SER A 6 -20.18 9.94 30.77
CA SER A 6 -19.46 8.85 30.16
C SER A 6 -20.00 8.61 28.75
N LEU A 7 -19.09 8.32 27.81
CA LEU A 7 -19.44 7.98 26.44
C LEU A 7 -20.53 6.91 26.37
N ARG A 8 -20.40 5.86 27.20
CA ARG A 8 -21.38 4.79 27.29
C ARG A 8 -22.77 5.29 27.66
N ARG A 9 -22.87 6.19 28.65
CA ARG A 9 -24.16 6.77 29.07
C ARG A 9 -24.79 7.64 27.97
N ARG A 10 -23.96 8.35 27.20
CA ARG A 10 -24.41 9.13 26.06
C ARG A 10 -24.89 8.26 24.90
N VAL A 11 -24.17 7.16 24.60
CA VAL A 11 -24.58 6.16 23.62
C VAL A 11 -25.89 5.50 24.03
N GLU A 12 -26.02 5.03 25.27
CA GLU A 12 -27.24 4.38 25.77
C GLU A 12 -28.49 5.27 25.65
N ARG A 13 -28.31 6.59 25.81
CA ARG A 13 -29.40 7.56 25.66
C ARG A 13 -29.86 7.74 24.21
N LEU A 14 -28.92 7.68 23.27
CA LEU A 14 -29.18 7.88 21.84
C LEU A 14 -29.59 6.58 21.15
N LEU A 15 -29.02 5.45 21.57
CA LEU A 15 -29.25 4.13 21.02
C LEU A 15 -29.36 3.10 22.17
N PRO A 16 -30.53 2.98 22.81
CA PRO A 16 -30.75 2.01 23.88
C PRO A 16 -30.59 0.57 23.38
N GLY A 17 -29.93 -0.29 24.16
CA GLY A 17 -29.74 -1.70 23.80
C GLY A 17 -28.76 -1.95 22.64
N TRP A 18 -27.87 -0.98 22.36
CA TRP A 18 -26.85 -1.07 21.31
C TRP A 18 -25.95 -2.32 21.42
N GLU A 19 -25.77 -2.86 22.63
CA GLU A 19 -24.95 -4.05 22.91
C GLU A 19 -25.40 -5.30 22.13
N SER A 20 -26.65 -5.34 21.63
CA SER A 20 -27.16 -6.44 20.80
C SER A 20 -26.76 -6.37 19.33
N TRP A 21 -26.31 -5.19 18.86
CA TRP A 21 -25.98 -4.93 17.45
C TRP A 21 -24.50 -4.63 17.23
N TYR A 22 -23.81 -4.12 18.26
CA TYR A 22 -22.43 -3.68 18.16
C TYR A 22 -21.52 -4.42 19.13
N PRO A 23 -20.30 -4.80 18.70
CA PRO A 23 -19.37 -5.54 19.54
C PRO A 23 -18.71 -4.65 20.61
N SER A 24 -18.69 -3.32 20.43
CA SER A 24 -18.18 -2.38 21.43
C SER A 24 -18.92 -1.03 21.41
N VAL A 25 -18.83 -0.31 22.53
CA VAL A 25 -19.41 1.05 22.66
C VAL A 25 -18.77 2.04 21.69
N PHE A 26 -17.54 1.79 21.27
CA PHE A 26 -16.82 2.63 20.33
C PHE A 26 -17.37 2.49 18.92
N ASP A 27 -17.80 1.30 18.51
CA ASP A 27 -18.41 1.07 17.20
C ASP A 27 -19.76 1.79 17.10
N ALA A 28 -20.60 1.64 18.13
CA ALA A 28 -21.85 2.38 18.22
C ALA A 28 -21.62 3.90 18.26
N ALA A 29 -20.63 4.37 19.02
CA ALA A 29 -20.29 5.80 19.10
C ALA A 29 -19.72 6.35 17.78
N LEU A 30 -19.04 5.53 16.99
CA LEU A 30 -18.50 5.90 15.68
C LEU A 30 -19.63 6.07 14.66
N ASP A 31 -20.57 5.13 14.61
CA ASP A 31 -21.75 5.22 13.73
C ASP A 31 -22.67 6.39 14.11
N LEU A 32 -22.81 6.67 15.41
CA LEU A 32 -23.53 7.85 15.90
C LEU A 32 -22.76 9.17 15.67
N GLY A 33 -21.51 9.12 15.19
CA GLY A 33 -20.67 10.29 14.97
C GLY A 33 -20.22 11.02 16.25
N LEU A 34 -20.35 10.37 17.41
CA LEU A 34 -19.91 10.91 18.71
C LEU A 34 -18.38 10.96 18.81
N ILE A 35 -17.70 10.02 18.16
CA ILE A 35 -16.24 9.96 18.10
C ILE A 35 -15.79 10.17 16.65
N ARG A 36 -14.85 11.10 16.45
CA ARG A 36 -14.21 11.36 15.15
C ARG A 36 -12.88 10.62 14.96
N ALA A 37 -12.41 9.91 15.98
CA ALA A 37 -11.17 9.16 15.91
C ALA A 37 -11.34 7.91 15.02
N ARG A 38 -10.43 7.72 14.07
CA ARG A 38 -10.37 6.50 13.25
C ARG A 38 -9.41 5.52 13.90
N VAL A 39 -9.86 4.31 14.20
CA VAL A 39 -8.97 3.21 14.59
C VAL A 39 -8.27 2.74 13.31
N CYS A 40 -6.95 2.84 13.29
CA CYS A 40 -6.14 2.33 12.19
C CYS A 40 -5.56 0.97 12.58
N GLU A 41 -5.46 0.07 11.61
CA GLU A 41 -4.74 -1.20 11.77
C GLU A 41 -3.34 -0.90 12.36
N PRO A 42 -2.85 -1.66 13.36
CA PRO A 42 -1.56 -1.38 14.00
C PRO A 42 -0.40 -1.25 13.00
N SER A 43 -0.46 -2.03 11.93
CA SER A 43 0.53 -1.98 10.85
C SER A 43 0.55 -0.65 10.09
N SER A 44 -0.56 0.09 10.03
CA SER A 44 -0.67 1.42 9.39
C SER A 44 0.12 2.50 10.14
N LEU A 45 0.36 2.30 11.44
CA LEU A 45 1.18 3.20 12.24
C LEU A 45 2.68 3.01 12.00
N LEU A 46 3.11 1.92 11.35
CA LEU A 46 4.52 1.71 11.04
C LEU A 46 5.03 2.82 10.12
N LEU A 47 6.11 3.48 10.53
CA LEU A 47 6.71 4.60 9.79
C LEU A 47 7.06 4.21 8.36
N SER A 48 7.56 2.98 8.16
CA SER A 48 7.85 2.41 6.84
C SER A 48 6.62 2.39 5.93
N ARG A 49 5.44 2.02 6.45
CA ARG A 49 4.19 2.02 5.67
C ARG A 49 3.68 3.42 5.41
N ARG A 50 3.79 4.34 6.37
CA ARG A 50 3.42 5.76 6.16
C ARG A 50 4.29 6.43 5.10
N HIS A 51 5.58 6.07 5.04
CA HIS A 51 6.56 6.69 4.14
C HIS A 51 6.81 5.88 2.86
N ALA A 52 6.16 4.73 2.66
CA ALA A 52 6.36 3.87 1.50
C ALA A 52 6.14 4.61 0.17
N SER A 53 5.13 5.49 0.10
CA SER A 53 4.89 6.29 -1.10
C SER A 53 6.02 7.29 -1.37
N VAL A 54 6.57 7.91 -0.32
CA VAL A 54 7.67 8.88 -0.44
C VAL A 54 8.97 8.16 -0.83
N GLN A 55 9.23 6.99 -0.24
CA GLN A 55 10.37 6.14 -0.57
C GLN A 55 10.30 5.68 -2.03
N ASN A 56 9.15 5.16 -2.48
CA ASN A 56 8.95 4.76 -3.87
C ASN A 56 9.12 5.93 -4.85
N GLN A 57 8.67 7.14 -4.50
CA GLN A 57 8.88 8.33 -5.33
C GLN A 57 10.35 8.72 -5.38
N ALA A 58 11.06 8.68 -4.26
CA ALA A 58 12.49 8.97 -4.21
C ALA A 58 13.31 7.96 -5.01
N GLU A 59 12.97 6.67 -4.94
CA GLU A 59 13.63 5.63 -5.74
C GLU A 59 13.37 5.79 -7.24
N GLN A 60 12.15 6.15 -7.63
CA GLN A 60 11.81 6.46 -9.03
C GLN A 60 12.59 7.68 -9.53
N ALA A 61 12.58 8.79 -8.78
CA ALA A 61 13.32 9.99 -9.13
C ALA A 61 14.84 9.75 -9.20
N HIS A 62 15.37 8.95 -8.26
CA HIS A 62 16.77 8.54 -8.29
C HIS A 62 17.08 7.71 -9.54
N ARG A 63 16.20 6.78 -9.92
CA ARG A 63 16.33 6.00 -11.16
C ARG A 63 16.26 6.88 -12.41
N GLU A 64 15.35 7.84 -12.46
CA GLU A 64 15.21 8.74 -13.61
C GLU A 64 16.41 9.67 -13.77
N GLN A 65 16.95 10.18 -12.66
CA GLN A 65 17.99 11.20 -12.69
C GLN A 65 19.41 10.62 -12.75
N TRP A 66 19.60 9.41 -12.22
CA TRP A 66 20.92 8.77 -12.09
C TRP A 66 20.97 7.33 -12.61
N GLY A 67 19.83 6.72 -12.94
CA GLY A 67 19.74 5.37 -13.50
C GLY A 67 19.71 5.39 -15.02
N GLY A 68 20.74 4.84 -15.65
CA GLY A 68 20.71 4.49 -17.06
C GLY A 68 19.75 3.30 -17.27
N GLU A 69 18.81 3.46 -18.20
CA GLU A 69 17.94 2.39 -18.67
C GLU A 69 18.80 1.32 -19.36
N PHE A 70 19.22 0.29 -18.61
CA PHE A 70 19.65 -0.96 -19.23
C PHE A 70 18.40 -1.77 -19.57
N SER A 71 17.61 -1.25 -20.50
CA SER A 71 16.66 -2.06 -21.25
C SER A 71 17.45 -2.93 -22.23
N ASP A 72 18.06 -4.01 -21.74
CA ASP A 72 18.28 -5.19 -22.58
C ASP A 72 16.93 -5.87 -22.79
N GLN A 73 16.01 -5.17 -23.46
CA GLN A 73 14.88 -5.79 -24.11
C GLN A 73 15.36 -6.13 -25.52
N GLU A 74 16.10 -7.23 -25.65
CA GLU A 74 16.45 -7.76 -26.98
C GLU A 74 15.16 -8.24 -27.66
N PRO A 75 14.76 -7.68 -28.82
CA PRO A 75 13.57 -8.12 -29.50
C PRO A 75 13.80 -9.50 -30.12
N ALA A 76 12.78 -10.35 -30.02
CA ALA A 76 12.74 -11.67 -30.63
C ALA A 76 13.07 -11.63 -32.14
N GLY A 77 14.09 -12.39 -32.56
CA GLY A 77 14.16 -12.92 -33.93
C GLY A 77 15.47 -12.70 -34.70
N GLY A 78 16.32 -13.72 -34.72
CA GLY A 78 17.50 -13.74 -35.59
C GLY A 78 17.96 -15.15 -35.94
N LYS A 79 17.19 -15.90 -36.74
CA LYS A 79 17.63 -17.20 -37.29
C LYS A 79 18.90 -16.99 -38.14
N ARG A 80 20.06 -17.34 -37.58
CA ARG A 80 21.37 -17.27 -38.26
C ARG A 80 21.37 -18.15 -39.50
N ARG A 81 21.17 -17.55 -40.68
CA ARG A 81 21.41 -18.19 -41.99
C ARG A 81 22.90 -18.49 -42.10
N ARG A 82 23.31 -19.74 -41.85
CA ARG A 82 24.67 -20.23 -42.11
C ARG A 82 24.94 -20.20 -43.62
N ARG A 83 25.58 -19.14 -44.10
CA ARG A 83 26.06 -19.01 -45.49
C ARG A 83 27.57 -19.31 -45.56
N ARG A 84 27.86 -20.57 -45.91
CA ARG A 84 29.00 -21.16 -46.65
C ARG A 84 30.30 -20.33 -46.81
N LYS A 85 31.46 -20.97 -46.57
CA LYS A 85 32.59 -20.88 -47.51
C LYS A 85 33.48 -22.13 -47.52
N ARG A 86 33.77 -22.57 -48.75
CA ARG A 86 34.54 -23.73 -49.21
C ARG A 86 35.98 -23.63 -48.72
N LYS A 87 36.59 -24.75 -48.31
CA LYS A 87 38.05 -24.86 -48.18
C LYS A 87 38.54 -25.89 -49.19
N GLY A 88 39.25 -25.41 -50.21
CA GLY A 88 40.00 -26.24 -51.14
C GLY A 88 41.48 -26.23 -50.75
N LYS A 89 42.07 -27.44 -50.77
CA LYS A 89 43.37 -27.82 -51.35
C LYS A 89 44.66 -27.09 -50.93
N ALA A 90 45.58 -27.84 -50.34
CA ALA A 90 47.05 -27.85 -50.50
C ALA A 90 47.59 -28.85 -49.46
N GLY A 91 48.53 -29.74 -49.72
CA GLY A 91 49.40 -30.06 -50.85
C GLY A 91 50.27 -31.23 -50.38
#